data_AF-A0A0D1YZP7-F1
#
_entry.id   AF-A0A0D1YZP7-F1
#
_cell.length_a   1.000
_cell.length_b   1.000
_cell.length_c   1.000
_cell.angle_alpha   90.00
_cell.angle_beta   90.00
_cell.angle_gamma   90.00
#
_symmetry.space_group_name_H-M   'P 1'
#
loop_
_entity.id
_entity.type
_entity.pdbx_description
1 polymer ?
#
loop_
_entity_poly.entity_id
_entity_poly.type
_entity_poly.pdbx_seq_one_letter_code
_entity_poly.pdbx_strand_id
1 'polypeptide(L)'
;MESCGLLSSSVLLSHANHLSPTDIALIKKRNAHISSTPSLELQMAMGDPACFDHRRDIASQCSLGVDCHNVTLASMPAEMRTALSYGRGVVNNEYLKLGKYPVHMYKSVQEVYALGTICGARAVGLEQEIGSLAVGKKADIIILDSLAPHMIAGAQHDPVTAIVMHSTPRDITITMVDGVIRKRDSVLLPTQATQDAHHYAEGLPSEVSWMEVAKQLLQTRETIQARIEKTDLEAAGQTARAMFGYGDDRLLDSLSGQRPSL
;
A
#
# COMPACT_ATOMS: atom_id res chain seq x y z
N MET A 1 15.70 -15.56 -7.74
CA MET A 1 15.07 -16.09 -6.52
C MET A 1 14.83 -17.59 -6.63
N GLU A 2 14.10 -18.08 -7.63
CA GLU A 2 13.83 -19.51 -7.83
C GLU A 2 15.11 -20.37 -7.92
N SER A 3 16.08 -19.99 -8.76
CA SER A 3 17.35 -20.72 -8.92
C SER A 3 18.18 -20.82 -7.64
N CYS A 4 18.00 -19.86 -6.72
CA CYS A 4 18.69 -19.83 -5.43
C CYS A 4 17.84 -20.44 -4.30
N GLY A 5 16.67 -21.01 -4.59
CA GLY A 5 15.77 -21.59 -3.60
C GLY A 5 15.08 -20.58 -2.67
N LEU A 6 15.07 -19.30 -3.02
CA LEU A 6 14.53 -18.24 -2.16
C LEU A 6 13.03 -17.99 -2.36
N LEU A 7 12.47 -18.34 -3.52
CA LEU A 7 11.05 -18.10 -3.80
C LEU A 7 10.18 -19.15 -3.10
N SER A 8 9.41 -18.73 -2.10
CA SER A 8 8.55 -19.61 -1.30
C SER A 8 7.35 -18.84 -0.73
N SER A 9 6.49 -19.54 0.02
CA SER A 9 5.34 -18.94 0.67
C SER A 9 5.67 -18.00 1.83
N SER A 10 6.92 -17.96 2.28
CA SER A 10 7.39 -16.98 3.28
C SER A 10 7.87 -15.67 2.65
N VAL A 11 7.75 -15.53 1.32
CA VAL A 11 8.18 -14.32 0.60
C VAL A 11 6.98 -13.48 0.21
N LEU A 12 7.05 -12.21 0.58
CA LEU A 12 6.19 -11.15 0.10
C LEU A 12 6.97 -10.25 -0.86
N LEU A 13 6.62 -10.28 -2.14
CA LEU A 13 7.22 -9.45 -3.18
C LEU A 13 6.57 -8.07 -3.16
N SER A 14 7.36 -7.00 -3.05
CA SER A 14 6.84 -5.64 -3.25
C SER A 14 6.70 -5.34 -4.74
N HIS A 15 5.61 -4.69 -5.13
CA HIS A 15 5.27 -4.26 -6.49
C HIS A 15 5.02 -5.40 -7.48
N ALA A 16 6.10 -6.01 -7.99
CA ALA A 16 6.05 -7.06 -9.01
C ALA A 16 5.17 -6.69 -10.24
N ASN A 17 5.28 -5.46 -10.73
CA ASN A 17 4.43 -4.93 -11.81
C ASN A 17 4.84 -5.34 -13.23
N HIS A 18 5.98 -6.00 -13.41
CA HIS A 18 6.52 -6.38 -14.72
C HIS A 18 6.68 -7.91 -14.89
N LEU A 19 5.85 -8.69 -14.18
CA LEU A 19 5.92 -10.15 -14.23
C LEU A 19 5.63 -10.68 -15.64
N SER A 20 6.50 -11.58 -16.10
CA SER A 20 6.28 -12.43 -17.27
C SER A 20 5.31 -13.58 -16.93
N PRO A 21 4.75 -14.28 -17.95
CA PRO A 21 3.96 -15.48 -17.72
C PRO A 21 4.69 -16.56 -16.91
N THR A 22 6.01 -16.70 -17.13
CA THR A 22 6.85 -17.64 -16.37
C THR A 22 6.97 -17.24 -14.90
N ASP A 23 7.13 -15.94 -14.62
CA ASP A 23 7.21 -15.44 -13.23
C ASP A 23 5.89 -15.68 -12.50
N ILE A 24 4.75 -15.39 -13.14
CA ILE A 24 3.41 -15.66 -12.61
C ILE A 24 3.25 -17.13 -12.25
N ALA A 25 3.65 -18.03 -13.16
CA ALA A 25 3.58 -19.47 -12.93
C ALA A 25 4.44 -19.91 -11.74
N LEU A 26 5.64 -19.35 -11.59
CA LEU A 26 6.54 -19.65 -10.47
C LEU A 26 5.99 -19.12 -9.14
N ILE A 27 5.50 -17.87 -9.09
CA ILE A 27 4.91 -17.27 -7.89
C ILE A 27 3.72 -18.11 -7.42
N LYS A 28 2.82 -18.51 -8.33
CA LYS A 28 1.71 -19.40 -8.02
C LYS A 28 2.17 -20.78 -7.53
N LYS A 29 3.11 -21.40 -8.24
CA LYS A 29 3.66 -22.72 -7.88
C LYS A 29 4.30 -22.74 -6.49
N ARG A 30 5.01 -21.66 -6.13
CA ARG A 30 5.70 -21.51 -4.83
C ARG A 30 4.82 -20.93 -3.74
N ASN A 31 3.57 -20.60 -4.07
CA ASN A 31 2.63 -19.89 -3.20
C ASN A 31 3.24 -18.61 -2.59
N ALA A 32 4.06 -17.90 -3.36
CA ALA A 32 4.58 -16.59 -2.97
C ALA A 32 3.50 -15.52 -3.20
N HIS A 33 3.59 -14.42 -2.45
CA HIS A 33 2.59 -13.36 -2.49
C HIS A 33 3.18 -12.02 -2.92
N ILE A 34 2.32 -11.10 -3.33
CA ILE A 34 2.66 -9.75 -3.78
C ILE A 34 1.96 -8.74 -2.88
N SER A 35 2.68 -7.72 -2.43
CA SER A 35 2.13 -6.50 -1.85
C SER A 35 2.15 -5.42 -2.92
N SER A 36 1.02 -5.18 -3.56
CA SER A 36 0.86 -4.07 -4.50
C SER A 36 0.65 -2.77 -3.73
N THR A 37 1.26 -1.69 -4.18
CA THR A 37 1.21 -0.35 -3.57
C THR A 37 0.70 0.68 -4.59
N PRO A 38 -0.58 0.59 -5.00
CA PRO A 38 -1.10 1.27 -6.20
C PRO A 38 -0.81 2.76 -6.28
N SER A 39 -1.01 3.50 -5.19
CA SER A 39 -0.82 4.96 -5.21
C SER A 39 0.63 5.34 -5.48
N LEU A 40 1.58 4.59 -4.93
CA LEU A 40 3.00 4.85 -5.12
C LEU A 40 3.47 4.35 -6.49
N GLU A 41 3.09 3.14 -6.87
CA GLU A 41 3.50 2.52 -8.14
C GLU A 41 3.13 3.38 -9.36
N LEU A 42 1.92 3.93 -9.34
CA LEU A 42 1.41 4.80 -10.41
C LEU A 42 2.12 6.16 -10.45
N GLN A 43 2.57 6.68 -9.31
CA GLN A 43 3.26 7.97 -9.23
C GLN A 43 4.76 7.88 -9.55
N MET A 44 5.39 6.75 -9.24
CA MET A 44 6.83 6.56 -9.35
C MET A 44 7.27 5.78 -10.59
N ALA A 45 6.43 5.77 -11.62
CA ALA A 45 6.70 5.11 -12.90
C ALA A 45 7.05 3.60 -12.76
N MET A 46 6.44 2.91 -11.79
CA MET A 46 6.66 1.49 -11.54
C MET A 46 5.73 0.57 -12.34
N GLY A 47 4.93 1.14 -13.25
CA GLY A 47 4.01 0.40 -14.11
C GLY A 47 2.66 0.09 -13.46
N ASP A 48 1.95 -0.85 -14.08
CA ASP A 48 0.55 -1.14 -13.77
C ASP A 48 0.49 -2.08 -12.54
N PRO A 49 -0.24 -1.71 -11.46
CA PRO A 49 -0.30 -2.50 -10.23
C PRO A 49 -0.76 -3.94 -10.45
N ALA A 50 0.04 -4.90 -9.99
CA ALA A 50 -0.21 -6.33 -10.21
C ALA A 50 -1.59 -6.80 -9.69
N CYS A 51 -2.08 -6.22 -8.59
CA CYS A 51 -3.32 -6.63 -7.93
C CYS A 51 -4.57 -6.59 -8.81
N PHE A 52 -4.64 -5.72 -9.83
CA PHE A 52 -5.77 -5.61 -10.77
C PHE A 52 -5.36 -5.44 -12.23
N ASP A 53 -4.16 -5.88 -12.61
CA ASP A 53 -3.78 -5.96 -14.03
C ASP A 53 -4.62 -7.02 -14.76
N HIS A 54 -5.60 -6.59 -15.54
CA HIS A 54 -6.51 -7.46 -16.30
C HIS A 54 -5.82 -8.36 -17.34
N ARG A 55 -4.57 -8.06 -17.70
CA ARG A 55 -3.76 -8.85 -18.65
C ARG A 55 -3.03 -10.01 -17.97
N ARG A 56 -3.01 -10.04 -16.63
CA ARG A 56 -2.23 -10.99 -15.84
C ARG A 56 -3.11 -11.71 -14.83
N ASP A 57 -3.09 -13.04 -14.89
CA ASP A 57 -3.75 -13.89 -13.90
C ASP A 57 -2.85 -14.01 -12.65
N ILE A 58 -2.74 -12.94 -11.86
CA ILE A 58 -1.92 -12.89 -10.64
C ILE A 58 -2.63 -12.26 -9.43
N ALA A 59 -3.82 -11.67 -9.63
CA ALA A 59 -4.59 -11.00 -8.58
C ALA A 59 -4.84 -11.88 -7.34
N SER A 60 -4.94 -13.20 -7.50
CA SER A 60 -5.12 -14.15 -6.38
C SER A 60 -3.93 -14.24 -5.43
N GLN A 61 -2.73 -13.85 -5.86
CA GLN A 61 -1.54 -13.78 -5.03
C GLN A 61 -1.25 -12.39 -4.46
N CYS A 62 -2.12 -11.42 -4.75
CA CYS A 62 -1.90 -10.04 -4.36
C CYS A 62 -2.57 -9.69 -3.02
N SER A 63 -1.98 -8.68 -2.38
CA SER A 63 -2.47 -7.93 -1.23
C SER A 63 -2.17 -6.45 -1.47
N LEU A 64 -2.66 -5.57 -0.60
CA LEU A 64 -2.37 -4.14 -0.67
C LEU A 64 -1.38 -3.72 0.42
N GLY A 65 -0.50 -2.79 0.06
CA GLY A 65 0.34 -2.03 0.97
C GLY A 65 0.30 -0.53 0.62
N VAL A 66 0.69 0.32 1.56
CA VAL A 66 0.84 1.77 1.33
C VAL A 66 2.20 2.10 0.71
N ASP A 67 3.22 1.30 1.03
CA ASP A 67 4.64 1.63 0.87
C ASP A 67 5.07 2.80 1.77
N CYS A 68 5.68 3.84 1.22
CA CYS A 68 6.32 4.89 1.99
C CYS A 68 5.43 6.14 2.17
N HIS A 69 5.14 6.46 3.43
CA HIS A 69 4.21 7.52 3.83
C HIS A 69 4.77 8.96 3.69
N ASN A 70 5.99 9.09 3.18
CA ASN A 70 6.58 10.38 2.77
C ASN A 70 6.18 10.77 1.33
N VAL A 71 5.70 9.82 0.52
CA VAL A 71 5.22 10.05 -0.85
C VAL A 71 3.69 10.04 -0.88
N THR A 72 3.07 9.10 -0.16
CA THR A 72 1.63 8.87 -0.20
C THR A 72 1.01 8.91 1.19
N LEU A 73 -0.32 9.07 1.25
CA LEU A 73 -1.05 9.02 2.51
C LEU A 73 -1.09 7.58 3.03
N ALA A 74 -0.76 7.37 4.31
CA ALA A 74 -0.95 6.09 5.00
C ALA A 74 -2.44 5.74 5.18
N SER A 75 -3.06 5.18 4.12
CA SER A 75 -4.50 4.94 4.06
C SER A 75 -4.85 3.75 3.16
N MET A 76 -5.21 2.63 3.79
CA MET A 76 -5.70 1.45 3.06
C MET A 76 -6.95 1.72 2.20
N PRO A 77 -7.96 2.50 2.64
CA PRO A 77 -9.07 2.88 1.76
C PRO A 77 -8.61 3.66 0.52
N ALA A 78 -7.55 4.48 0.62
CA ALA A 78 -7.01 5.20 -0.52
C ALA A 78 -6.33 4.24 -1.52
N GLU A 79 -5.59 3.25 -1.03
CA GLU A 79 -5.01 2.20 -1.89
C GLU A 79 -6.09 1.37 -2.58
N MET A 80 -7.14 0.98 -1.85
CA MET A 80 -8.27 0.24 -2.42
C MET A 80 -8.95 1.02 -3.55
N ARG A 81 -9.23 2.32 -3.34
CA ARG A 81 -9.81 3.16 -4.39
C ARG A 81 -8.91 3.32 -5.59
N THR A 82 -7.61 3.53 -5.34
CA THR A 82 -6.62 3.73 -6.39
C THR A 82 -6.50 2.48 -7.25
N ALA A 83 -6.31 1.30 -6.64
CA ALA A 83 -6.26 0.02 -7.35
C ALA A 83 -7.51 -0.18 -8.22
N LEU A 84 -8.70 -0.05 -7.61
CA LEU A 84 -9.96 -0.36 -8.27
C LEU A 84 -10.27 0.63 -9.40
N SER A 85 -10.06 1.93 -9.17
CA SER A 85 -10.33 2.97 -10.16
C SER A 85 -9.36 2.89 -11.33
N TYR A 86 -8.07 2.64 -11.05
CA TYR A 86 -7.07 2.47 -12.08
C TYR A 86 -7.36 1.22 -12.93
N GLY A 87 -7.57 0.05 -12.32
CA GLY A 87 -7.87 -1.18 -13.04
C GLY A 87 -9.12 -1.06 -13.92
N ARG A 88 -10.17 -0.42 -13.40
CA ARG A 88 -11.37 -0.08 -14.18
C ARG A 88 -11.07 0.88 -15.32
N GLY A 89 -10.29 1.94 -15.07
CA GLY A 89 -9.91 2.92 -16.07
C GLY A 89 -9.18 2.30 -17.26
N VAL A 90 -8.22 1.41 -16.98
CA VAL A 90 -7.48 0.68 -18.02
C VAL A 90 -8.43 -0.16 -18.88
N VAL A 91 -9.29 -0.97 -18.25
CA VAL A 91 -10.24 -1.83 -18.99
C VAL A 91 -11.26 -0.99 -19.77
N ASN A 92 -11.80 0.07 -19.16
CA ASN A 92 -12.75 0.96 -19.81
C ASN A 92 -12.13 1.62 -21.05
N ASN A 93 -10.85 2.04 -20.99
CA ASN A 93 -10.18 2.65 -22.12
C ASN A 93 -10.07 1.72 -23.33
N GLU A 94 -9.88 0.41 -23.12
CA GLU A 94 -9.90 -0.59 -24.20
C GLU A 94 -11.26 -0.64 -24.91
N TYR A 95 -12.37 -0.56 -24.17
CA TYR A 95 -13.70 -0.48 -24.77
C TYR A 95 -13.97 0.85 -25.47
N LEU A 96 -13.52 1.97 -24.89
CA LEU A 96 -13.69 3.30 -25.48
C LEU A 96 -12.97 3.43 -26.83
N LYS A 97 -11.78 2.83 -26.99
CA LYS A 97 -11.07 2.75 -28.29
C LYS A 97 -11.89 2.05 -29.38
N LEU A 98 -12.81 1.17 -28.99
CA LEU A 98 -13.73 0.47 -29.89
C LEU A 98 -15.06 1.21 -30.09
N GLY A 99 -15.25 2.38 -29.47
CA GLY A 99 -16.53 3.09 -29.42
C GLY A 99 -17.60 2.34 -28.60
N LYS A 100 -17.18 1.52 -27.64
CA LYS A 100 -18.04 0.65 -26.84
C LYS A 100 -18.02 1.03 -25.36
N TYR A 101 -19.07 0.64 -24.64
CA TYR A 101 -19.21 0.83 -23.20
C TYR A 101 -19.47 -0.53 -22.52
N PRO A 102 -18.70 -0.91 -21.48
CA PRO A 102 -18.92 -2.18 -20.80
C PRO A 102 -20.20 -2.13 -19.96
N VAL A 103 -21.00 -3.21 -20.01
CA VAL A 103 -22.22 -3.36 -19.21
C VAL A 103 -21.95 -3.80 -17.76
N HIS A 104 -20.75 -4.33 -17.51
CA HIS A 104 -20.29 -4.75 -16.19
C HIS A 104 -19.00 -4.03 -15.85
N MET A 105 -18.87 -3.59 -14.59
CA MET A 105 -17.63 -3.01 -14.10
C MET A 105 -16.58 -4.10 -13.91
N TYR A 106 -15.35 -3.83 -14.36
CA TYR A 106 -14.22 -4.67 -14.03
C TYR A 106 -13.94 -4.60 -12.52
N LYS A 107 -13.95 -5.77 -11.88
CA LYS A 107 -13.73 -6.00 -10.44
C LYS A 107 -14.72 -5.30 -9.50
N SER A 108 -15.04 -5.98 -8.41
CA SER A 108 -15.98 -5.54 -7.38
C SER A 108 -15.28 -4.80 -6.24
N VAL A 109 -16.04 -4.06 -5.43
CA VAL A 109 -15.51 -3.44 -4.20
C VAL A 109 -15.15 -4.52 -3.17
N GLN A 110 -15.83 -5.66 -3.18
CA GLN A 110 -15.57 -6.80 -2.30
C GLN A 110 -14.20 -7.43 -2.61
N GLU A 111 -13.84 -7.55 -3.89
CA GLU A 111 -12.53 -8.05 -4.30
C GLU A 111 -11.40 -7.14 -3.77
N VAL A 112 -11.52 -5.82 -3.89
CA VAL A 112 -10.47 -4.92 -3.39
C VAL A 112 -10.45 -4.82 -1.86
N TYR A 113 -11.61 -4.92 -1.22
CA TYR A 113 -11.70 -4.99 0.23
C TYR A 113 -10.98 -6.23 0.78
N ALA A 114 -11.12 -7.38 0.11
CA ALA A 114 -10.39 -8.60 0.45
C ALA A 114 -8.86 -8.41 0.33
N LEU A 115 -8.39 -7.70 -0.71
CA LEU A 115 -6.96 -7.39 -0.90
C LEU A 115 -6.34 -6.64 0.29
N GLY A 116 -7.08 -5.70 0.88
CA GLY A 116 -6.63 -4.94 2.06
C GLY A 116 -6.99 -5.56 3.42
N THR A 117 -7.57 -6.77 3.44
CA THR A 117 -7.94 -7.48 4.67
C THR A 117 -7.43 -8.93 4.65
N ILE A 118 -8.29 -9.90 4.31
CA ILE A 118 -7.97 -11.33 4.41
C ILE A 118 -6.86 -11.78 3.45
N CYS A 119 -6.76 -11.18 2.25
CA CYS A 119 -5.66 -11.50 1.34
C CYS A 119 -4.32 -10.96 1.86
N GLY A 120 -4.31 -9.81 2.55
CA GLY A 120 -3.14 -9.31 3.27
C GLY A 120 -2.71 -10.27 4.37
N ALA A 121 -3.66 -10.75 5.19
CA ALA A 121 -3.38 -11.75 6.22
C ALA A 121 -2.82 -13.05 5.63
N ARG A 122 -3.36 -13.53 4.51
CA ARG A 122 -2.83 -14.69 3.78
C ARG A 122 -1.43 -14.44 3.26
N ALA A 123 -1.18 -13.26 2.70
CA ALA A 123 0.10 -12.89 2.11
C ALA A 123 1.27 -12.92 3.12
N VAL A 124 0.98 -12.67 4.40
CA VAL A 124 1.95 -12.75 5.50
C VAL A 124 1.85 -14.03 6.32
N GLY A 125 1.03 -15.01 5.90
CA GLY A 125 0.89 -16.30 6.58
C GLY A 125 0.10 -16.27 7.90
N LEU A 126 -0.67 -15.21 8.16
CA LEU A 126 -1.43 -14.99 9.40
C LEU A 126 -2.95 -15.10 9.20
N GLU A 127 -3.42 -15.71 8.11
CA GLU A 127 -4.86 -15.81 7.83
C GLU A 127 -5.66 -16.60 8.88
N GLN A 128 -5.01 -17.40 9.73
CA GLN A 128 -5.67 -18.09 10.84
C GLN A 128 -5.80 -17.21 12.09
N GLU A 129 -5.04 -16.11 12.16
CA GLU A 129 -4.97 -15.23 13.32
C GLU A 129 -5.67 -13.89 13.09
N ILE A 130 -5.61 -13.33 11.88
CA ILE A 130 -6.09 -11.98 11.56
C ILE A 130 -6.86 -11.94 10.23
N GLY A 131 -7.25 -10.73 9.79
CA GLY A 131 -7.82 -10.47 8.46
C GLY A 131 -9.32 -10.73 8.29
N SER A 132 -10.00 -11.27 9.32
CA SER A 132 -11.46 -11.41 9.35
C SER A 132 -11.98 -11.44 10.78
N LEU A 133 -13.23 -11.03 10.99
CA LEU A 133 -13.92 -11.19 12.26
C LEU A 133 -14.45 -12.62 12.39
N ALA A 134 -13.75 -13.47 13.13
CA ALA A 134 -14.16 -14.84 13.41
C ALA A 134 -13.72 -15.26 14.82
N VAL A 135 -14.50 -16.14 15.46
CA VAL A 135 -14.14 -16.68 16.78
C VAL A 135 -12.78 -17.39 16.67
N GLY A 136 -11.88 -17.12 17.62
CA GLY A 136 -10.52 -17.67 17.66
C GLY A 136 -9.45 -16.77 17.03
N LYS A 137 -9.84 -15.74 16.26
CA LYS A 137 -8.91 -14.74 15.71
C LYS A 137 -8.63 -13.61 16.71
N LYS A 138 -7.51 -12.91 16.51
CA LYS A 138 -7.15 -11.70 17.26
C LYS A 138 -8.18 -10.60 17.03
N ALA A 139 -8.40 -9.79 18.06
CA ALA A 139 -9.29 -8.64 18.00
C ALA A 139 -8.61 -7.43 17.35
N ASP A 140 -8.30 -7.57 16.05
CA ASP A 140 -7.82 -6.49 15.18
C ASP A 140 -9.01 -5.84 14.47
N ILE A 141 -9.53 -4.77 15.06
CA ILE A 141 -10.84 -4.20 14.72
C ILE A 141 -10.72 -2.70 14.51
N ILE A 142 -11.32 -2.21 13.43
CA ILE A 142 -11.57 -0.78 13.24
C ILE A 142 -13.08 -0.51 13.27
N ILE A 143 -13.47 0.61 13.85
CA ILE A 143 -14.85 1.11 13.84
C ILE A 143 -14.85 2.44 13.11
N LEU A 144 -15.78 2.60 12.17
CA LEU A 144 -15.94 3.82 11.38
C LEU A 144 -17.21 4.56 11.78
N ASP A 145 -17.16 5.89 11.77
CA ASP A 145 -18.34 6.74 11.78
C ASP A 145 -19.01 6.70 10.41
N SER A 146 -20.15 6.02 10.36
CA SER A 146 -20.97 5.91 9.16
C SER A 146 -22.00 7.03 9.00
N LEU A 147 -22.10 7.98 9.94
CA LEU A 147 -23.14 9.02 9.92
C LEU A 147 -22.69 10.29 9.20
N ALA A 148 -21.40 10.41 8.87
CA ALA A 148 -20.89 11.53 8.09
C ALA A 148 -21.60 11.63 6.71
N PRO A 149 -21.85 12.84 6.17
CA PRO A 149 -22.60 13.01 4.93
C PRO A 149 -22.05 12.24 3.72
N HIS A 150 -20.73 12.06 3.62
CA HIS A 150 -20.09 11.28 2.54
C HIS A 150 -20.20 9.77 2.74
N MET A 151 -20.49 9.30 3.96
CA MET A 151 -20.58 7.88 4.31
C MET A 151 -22.03 7.36 4.35
N ILE A 152 -22.96 8.16 4.88
CA ILE A 152 -24.26 7.67 5.38
C ILE A 152 -25.09 6.90 4.35
N ALA A 153 -25.24 7.43 3.13
CA ALA A 153 -26.01 6.77 2.09
C ALA A 153 -25.35 5.46 1.63
N GLY A 154 -24.02 5.49 1.48
CA GLY A 154 -23.24 4.30 1.12
C GLY A 154 -23.33 3.23 2.20
N ALA A 155 -23.16 3.61 3.47
CA ALA A 155 -23.13 2.67 4.59
C ALA A 155 -24.48 1.98 4.82
N GLN A 156 -25.59 2.68 4.55
CA GLN A 156 -26.94 2.10 4.63
C GLN A 156 -27.24 1.14 3.47
N HIS A 157 -26.63 1.33 2.30
CA HIS A 157 -26.88 0.51 1.11
C HIS A 157 -25.90 -0.67 0.97
N ASP A 158 -24.60 -0.38 1.03
CA ASP A 158 -23.52 -1.35 0.98
C ASP A 158 -22.33 -0.83 1.82
N PRO A 159 -22.16 -1.34 3.06
CA PRO A 159 -21.07 -0.95 3.95
C PRO A 159 -19.68 -1.15 3.34
N VAL A 160 -19.48 -2.16 2.49
CA VAL A 160 -18.18 -2.41 1.85
C VAL A 160 -17.90 -1.32 0.82
N THR A 161 -18.90 -0.95 0.01
CA THR A 161 -18.80 0.22 -0.87
C THR A 161 -18.49 1.48 -0.08
N ALA A 162 -19.15 1.72 1.06
CA ALA A 162 -18.88 2.90 1.88
C ALA A 162 -17.42 2.94 2.38
N ILE A 163 -16.91 1.82 2.90
CA ILE A 163 -15.53 1.71 3.36
C ILE A 163 -14.56 1.94 2.22
N VAL A 164 -14.72 1.22 1.10
CA VAL A 164 -13.80 1.30 -0.03
C VAL A 164 -13.88 2.68 -0.68
N MET A 165 -15.07 3.10 -1.13
CA MET A 165 -15.21 4.25 -2.03
C MET A 165 -15.29 5.60 -1.32
N HIS A 166 -15.76 5.64 -0.07
CA HIS A 166 -16.07 6.91 0.58
C HIS A 166 -15.22 7.19 1.83
N SER A 167 -14.77 6.17 2.54
CA SER A 167 -14.10 6.38 3.83
C SER A 167 -12.69 6.99 3.70
N THR A 168 -12.29 7.66 4.78
CA THR A 168 -10.95 8.21 5.01
C THR A 168 -10.44 7.77 6.37
N PRO A 169 -9.13 7.90 6.66
CA PRO A 169 -8.60 7.62 8.00
C PRO A 169 -9.25 8.44 9.12
N ARG A 170 -9.87 9.58 8.79
CA ARG A 170 -10.61 10.43 9.73
C ARG A 170 -11.89 9.77 10.21
N ASP A 171 -12.54 8.97 9.37
CA ASP A 171 -13.81 8.32 9.69
C ASP A 171 -13.61 7.16 10.67
N ILE A 172 -12.39 6.67 10.86
CA ILE A 172 -12.08 5.61 11.83
C ILE A 172 -12.13 6.19 13.24
N THR A 173 -13.13 5.87 14.05
CA THR A 173 -13.28 6.38 15.42
C THR A 173 -12.54 5.54 16.44
N ILE A 174 -12.49 4.22 16.24
CA ILE A 174 -11.77 3.27 17.09
C ILE A 174 -10.84 2.41 16.24
N THR A 175 -9.63 2.19 16.74
CA THR A 175 -8.68 1.19 16.23
C THR A 175 -8.24 0.33 17.40
N MET A 176 -8.39 -0.98 17.25
CA MET A 176 -8.02 -2.00 18.22
C MET A 176 -7.02 -2.95 17.56
N VAL A 177 -5.94 -3.27 18.27
CA VAL A 177 -4.91 -4.22 17.84
C VAL A 177 -4.74 -5.23 18.96
N ASP A 178 -5.00 -6.50 18.65
CA ASP A 178 -4.97 -7.63 19.59
C ASP A 178 -5.78 -7.36 20.88
N GLY A 179 -6.96 -6.75 20.73
CA GLY A 179 -7.82 -6.39 21.87
C GLY A 179 -7.46 -5.07 22.56
N VAL A 180 -6.31 -4.47 22.24
CA VAL A 180 -5.85 -3.21 22.84
C VAL A 180 -6.28 -2.04 21.98
N ILE A 181 -7.06 -1.12 22.55
CA ILE A 181 -7.49 0.10 21.86
C ILE A 181 -6.28 1.03 21.68
N ARG A 182 -6.00 1.43 20.44
CA ARG A 182 -4.92 2.34 20.02
C ARG A 182 -5.43 3.70 19.53
N LYS A 183 -6.70 3.78 19.16
CA LYS A 183 -7.41 5.01 18.79
C LYS A 183 -8.81 4.97 19.38
N ARG A 184 -9.30 6.06 19.95
CA ARG A 184 -10.67 6.21 20.48
C ARG A 184 -11.16 7.64 20.27
N ASP A 185 -12.44 7.80 19.92
CA ASP A 185 -13.07 9.10 19.66
C ASP A 185 -12.26 9.93 18.66
N SER A 186 -11.72 9.24 17.64
CA SER A 186 -10.85 9.81 16.60
C SER A 186 -9.48 10.34 17.08
N VAL A 187 -9.10 10.09 18.34
CA VAL A 187 -7.83 10.48 18.94
C VAL A 187 -6.93 9.24 19.12
N LEU A 188 -5.67 9.35 18.70
CA LEU A 188 -4.68 8.31 18.94
C LEU A 188 -4.27 8.29 20.42
N LEU A 189 -4.22 7.10 21.01
CA LEU A 189 -3.80 6.92 22.40
C LEU A 189 -2.28 6.78 22.50
N PRO A 190 -1.67 7.14 23.65
CA PRO A 190 -0.26 6.89 23.88
C PRO A 190 0.12 5.42 23.60
N THR A 191 1.34 5.22 23.13
CA THR A 191 1.84 3.89 22.79
C THR A 191 3.12 3.59 23.55
N GLN A 192 3.45 2.32 23.67
CA GLN A 192 4.68 1.86 24.29
C GLN A 192 5.60 1.32 23.20
N ALA A 193 6.89 1.53 23.33
CA ALA A 193 7.86 0.84 22.50
C ALA A 193 7.86 -0.65 22.85
N THR A 194 7.73 -1.51 21.84
CA THR A 194 7.86 -2.96 22.04
C THR A 194 9.33 -3.35 22.13
N GLN A 195 9.61 -4.55 22.65
CA GLN A 195 10.98 -5.06 22.73
C GLN A 195 11.64 -5.18 21.33
N ASP A 196 10.86 -5.48 20.29
CA ASP A 196 11.39 -5.58 18.93
C ASP A 196 11.80 -4.21 18.35
N ALA A 197 11.32 -3.11 18.94
CA ALA A 197 11.70 -1.75 18.57
C ALA A 197 12.91 -1.24 19.38
N HIS A 198 13.56 -2.06 20.22
CA HIS A 198 14.62 -1.61 21.15
C HIS A 198 15.73 -0.78 20.49
N HIS A 199 16.14 -1.10 19.26
CA HIS A 199 17.15 -0.32 18.54
C HIS A 199 16.68 1.10 18.19
N TYR A 200 15.38 1.30 17.96
CA TYR A 200 14.77 2.60 17.65
C TYR A 200 14.16 3.29 18.87
N ALA A 201 14.00 2.56 19.97
CA ALA A 201 13.34 3.03 21.18
C ALA A 201 14.32 3.36 22.32
N GLU A 202 15.62 3.20 22.09
CA GLU A 202 16.64 3.54 23.08
C GLU A 202 16.55 5.02 23.46
N GLY A 203 16.35 5.30 24.76
CA GLY A 203 16.17 6.65 25.28
C GLY A 203 14.74 7.21 25.22
N LEU A 204 13.76 6.46 24.70
CA LEU A 204 12.34 6.85 24.80
C LEU A 204 11.74 6.45 26.16
N PRO A 205 10.77 7.23 26.68
CA PRO A 205 10.01 6.84 27.85
C PRO A 205 9.22 5.54 27.59
N SER A 206 8.85 4.83 28.66
CA SER A 206 8.09 3.57 28.59
C SER A 206 6.75 3.74 27.87
N GLU A 207 6.16 4.92 27.96
CA GLU A 207 4.98 5.35 27.22
C GLU A 207 5.31 6.65 26.49
N VAL A 208 4.94 6.72 25.21
CA VAL A 208 5.22 7.84 24.31
C VAL A 208 3.89 8.40 23.81
N SER A 209 3.68 9.69 24.05
CA SER A 209 2.55 10.44 23.51
C SER A 209 2.77 10.79 22.04
N TRP A 210 1.68 10.94 21.27
CA TRP A 210 1.79 11.37 19.86
C TRP A 210 2.35 12.79 19.68
N MET A 211 2.28 13.63 20.71
CA MET A 211 2.95 14.94 20.71
C MET A 211 4.47 14.80 20.81
N GLU A 212 4.97 13.85 21.60
CA GLU A 212 6.41 13.56 21.67
C GLU A 212 6.91 12.95 20.37
N VAL A 213 6.14 12.03 19.77
CA VAL A 213 6.42 11.52 18.41
C VAL A 213 6.50 12.67 17.42
N ALA A 214 5.55 13.60 17.43
CA ALA A 214 5.56 14.75 16.52
C ALA A 214 6.80 15.64 16.70
N LYS A 215 7.23 15.90 17.94
CA LYS A 215 8.47 16.65 18.21
C LYS A 215 9.69 15.93 17.66
N GLN A 216 9.79 14.61 17.84
CA GLN A 216 10.90 13.81 17.32
C GLN A 216 10.92 13.77 15.80
N LEU A 217 9.76 13.69 15.15
CA LEU A 217 9.64 13.78 13.69
C LEU A 217 10.17 15.12 13.17
N LEU A 218 9.83 16.23 13.84
CA LEU A 218 10.33 17.57 13.47
C LEU A 218 11.86 17.69 13.61
N GLN A 219 12.43 17.19 14.71
CA GLN A 219 13.88 17.18 14.93
C GLN A 219 14.61 16.30 13.92
N THR A 220 14.05 15.13 13.63
CA THR A 220 14.61 14.20 12.63
C THR A 220 14.56 14.82 11.23
N ARG A 221 13.46 15.50 10.87
CA ARG A 221 13.32 16.23 9.61
C ARG A 221 14.42 17.29 9.45
N GLU A 222 14.67 18.10 10.48
CA GLU A 222 15.74 19.12 10.46
C GLU A 222 17.12 18.50 10.29
N THR A 223 17.38 17.40 10.97
CA THR A 223 18.65 16.65 10.85
C THR A 223 18.84 16.09 9.44
N ILE A 224 17.79 15.49 8.86
CA ILE A 224 17.81 14.98 7.48
C ILE A 224 18.01 16.13 6.49
N GLN A 225 17.30 17.23 6.67
CA GLN A 225 17.41 18.41 5.81
C GLN A 225 18.84 18.98 5.80
N ALA A 226 19.46 19.12 6.98
CA ALA A 226 20.85 19.58 7.09
C ALA A 226 21.87 18.62 6.45
N ARG A 227 21.55 17.32 6.32
CA ARG A 227 22.37 16.35 5.57
C ARG A 227 22.16 16.49 4.07
N ILE A 228 20.91 16.64 3.61
CA ILE A 228 20.56 16.87 2.20
C ILE A 228 21.27 18.12 1.67
N GLU A 229 21.26 19.21 2.43
CA GLU A 229 21.93 20.47 2.05
C GLU A 229 23.45 20.34 1.87
N LYS A 230 24.06 19.32 2.47
CA LYS A 230 25.49 19.01 2.34
C LYS A 230 25.76 17.89 1.34
N THR A 231 24.72 17.31 0.75
CA THR A 231 24.83 16.20 -0.19
C THR A 231 24.97 16.75 -1.60
N ASP A 232 25.99 16.29 -2.31
CA ASP A 232 26.09 16.49 -3.75
C ASP A 232 24.99 15.67 -4.44
N LEU A 233 23.91 16.34 -4.85
CA LEU A 233 22.74 15.71 -5.46
C LEU A 233 23.03 15.13 -6.85
N GLU A 234 24.02 15.66 -7.56
CA GLU A 234 24.42 15.13 -8.86
C GLU A 234 25.12 13.79 -8.68
N ALA A 235 26.14 13.75 -7.80
CA ALA A 235 26.84 12.51 -7.46
C ALA A 235 25.89 11.46 -6.84
N ALA A 236 24.97 11.90 -5.96
CA ALA A 236 23.93 11.03 -5.40
C ALA A 236 23.00 10.48 -6.50
N GLY A 237 22.59 11.33 -7.45
CA GLY A 237 21.77 10.93 -8.59
C GLY A 237 22.46 9.91 -9.48
N GLN A 238 23.75 10.12 -9.80
CA GLN A 238 24.56 9.15 -10.56
C GLN A 238 24.68 7.81 -9.82
N THR A 239 24.90 7.85 -8.50
CA THR A 239 24.96 6.64 -7.66
C THR A 239 23.63 5.89 -7.66
N ALA A 240 22.52 6.59 -7.48
CA ALA A 240 21.19 6.00 -7.50
C ALA A 240 20.87 5.36 -8.87
N ARG A 241 21.19 6.05 -9.97
CA ARG A 241 21.03 5.50 -11.33
C ARG A 241 21.81 4.20 -11.51
N ALA A 242 23.07 4.16 -11.05
CA ALA A 242 23.89 2.96 -11.09
C ALA A 242 23.28 1.82 -10.26
N MET A 243 22.80 2.10 -9.03
CA MET A 243 22.17 1.11 -8.16
C MET A 243 20.91 0.48 -8.78
N PHE A 244 20.08 1.28 -9.44
CA PHE A 244 18.86 0.79 -10.10
C PHE A 244 19.09 0.32 -11.54
N GLY A 245 20.34 0.35 -12.04
CA GLY A 245 20.68 -0.08 -13.38
C GLY A 245 20.08 0.79 -14.50
N TYR A 246 19.81 2.07 -14.21
CA TYR A 246 19.31 3.03 -15.19
C TYR A 246 20.49 3.72 -15.89
N GLY A 247 20.70 3.39 -17.16
CA GLY A 247 21.58 4.17 -18.04
C GLY A 247 20.91 5.47 -18.47
N ASP A 248 21.73 6.48 -18.80
CA ASP A 248 21.22 7.78 -19.27
C ASP A 248 20.43 7.68 -20.59
N ASP A 249 20.61 6.59 -21.35
CA ASP A 249 19.84 6.28 -22.55
C ASP A 249 18.36 5.98 -22.27
N ARG A 250 18.03 5.65 -21.01
CA ARG A 250 16.66 5.33 -20.55
C ARG A 250 15.94 6.52 -19.93
N LEU A 251 16.62 7.66 -19.76
CA LEU A 251 16.05 8.85 -19.12
C LEU A 251 15.52 9.82 -20.16
N LEU A 252 14.27 10.23 -19.98
CA LEU A 252 13.63 11.30 -20.72
C LEU A 252 13.03 12.28 -19.73
N ASP A 253 13.16 13.56 -20.04
CA ASP A 253 12.43 14.62 -19.34
C ASP A 253 10.94 14.49 -19.64
N SER A 254 10.11 14.46 -18.59
CA SER A 254 8.68 14.15 -18.71
C SER A 254 7.87 15.24 -19.41
N LEU A 255 8.42 16.46 -19.54
CA LEU A 255 7.73 17.59 -20.17
C LEU A 255 8.09 17.73 -21.65
N SER A 256 9.37 17.57 -21.97
CA SER A 256 9.90 17.72 -23.33
C SER A 256 9.97 16.41 -24.11
N GLY A 257 9.99 15.26 -23.42
CA GLY A 257 10.22 13.94 -24.03
C GLY A 257 11.63 13.78 -24.61
N GLN A 258 12.55 14.69 -24.30
CA GLN A 258 13.94 14.66 -24.76
C GLN A 258 14.85 14.18 -23.63
N ARG A 259 16.09 13.82 -23.96
CA ARG A 259 17.09 13.51 -22.93
C ARG A 259 17.38 14.78 -22.11
N PRO A 260 17.49 14.69 -20.78
CA PRO A 260 17.85 15.84 -19.97
C PRO A 260 19.22 16.37 -20.41
N SER A 261 19.32 17.67 -20.66
CA SER A 261 20.61 18.34 -20.77
C SER A 261 21.25 18.32 -19.39
N LEU A 262 22.31 17.53 -19.22
CA LEU A 262 23.16 17.58 -18.02
C LEU A 262 23.85 18.95 -17.94
#